data_AF-A0A2T3HWQ4-F1
#
_entry.id   AF-A0A2T3HWQ4-F1
#
_cell.length_a   1.000
_cell.length_b   1.000
_cell.length_c   1.000
_cell.angle_alpha   90.00
_cell.angle_beta   90.00
_cell.angle_gamma   90.00
#
_symmetry.space_group_name_H-M   'P 1'
#
loop_
_entity.id
_entity.type
_entity.pdbx_description
1 polymer ?
#
loop_
_entity_poly.entity_id
_entity_poly.type
_entity_poly.pdbx_seq_one_letter_code
_entity_poly.pdbx_strand_id
1 'polypeptide(L)'
;MKYQQLENLECGWKWQYLNKKFLAGENASRWIDTSEIQQAKAELTAIGAEPTKITNWIEKHISDNANNKLKQSIRAKRKRYFDSEQKHTKKKSIDIEYDVWEKLSTFSKEIGGTLSESIEFLLSEVDK
;
A
#
# COMPACT_ATOMS: atom_id res chain seq x y z
N MET A 1 -0.64 12.73 -12.46
CA MET A 1 -0.27 11.55 -11.62
C MET A 1 1.09 11.05 -12.12
N LYS A 2 2.07 10.74 -11.25
CA LYS A 2 3.46 10.41 -11.67
C LYS A 2 3.62 9.02 -12.32
N TYR A 3 2.77 8.05 -11.96
CA TYR A 3 2.83 6.67 -12.45
C TYR A 3 1.55 6.31 -13.20
N GLN A 4 1.67 5.55 -14.28
CA GLN A 4 0.54 5.06 -15.08
C GLN A 4 -0.29 4.04 -14.27
N GLN A 5 -1.62 4.07 -14.43
CA GLN A 5 -2.49 3.05 -13.85
C GLN A 5 -2.58 1.86 -14.80
N LEU A 6 -2.32 0.67 -14.29
CA LEU A 6 -2.35 -0.57 -15.07
C LEU A 6 -3.58 -1.38 -14.66
N GLU A 7 -4.75 -1.07 -15.22
CA GLU A 7 -6.04 -1.59 -14.74
C GLU A 7 -6.10 -3.12 -14.64
N ASN A 8 -5.60 -3.83 -15.66
CA ASN A 8 -5.56 -5.29 -15.68
C ASN A 8 -4.69 -5.87 -14.54
N LEU A 9 -3.52 -5.28 -14.31
CA LEU A 9 -2.59 -5.73 -13.27
C LEU A 9 -3.09 -5.36 -11.87
N GLU A 10 -3.60 -4.13 -11.72
CA GLU A 10 -4.12 -3.61 -10.46
C GLU A 10 -5.37 -4.37 -10.00
N CYS A 11 -6.18 -4.91 -10.92
CA CYS A 11 -7.31 -5.75 -10.54
C CYS A 11 -6.88 -7.03 -9.84
N GLY A 12 -5.82 -7.69 -10.32
CA GLY A 12 -5.22 -8.82 -9.58
C GLY A 12 -4.79 -8.42 -8.16
N TRP A 13 -4.23 -7.23 -7.99
CA TRP A 13 -3.83 -6.73 -6.67
C TRP A 13 -5.01 -6.38 -5.76
N LYS A 14 -6.07 -5.78 -6.31
CA LYS A 14 -7.31 -5.47 -5.57
C LYS A 14 -7.95 -6.76 -5.05
N TRP A 15 -8.09 -7.76 -5.91
CA TRP A 15 -8.64 -9.06 -5.55
C TRP A 15 -7.81 -9.77 -4.46
N GLN A 16 -6.49 -9.84 -4.64
CA GLN A 16 -5.58 -10.43 -3.64
C GLN A 16 -5.68 -9.71 -2.28
N TYR A 17 -5.74 -8.38 -2.29
CA TYR A 17 -5.86 -7.59 -1.07
C TYR A 17 -7.18 -7.89 -0.34
N LEU A 18 -8.30 -7.88 -1.05
CA LEU A 18 -9.63 -8.12 -0.46
C LEU A 18 -9.75 -9.57 0.05
N ASN A 19 -9.28 -10.56 -0.69
CA ASN A 19 -9.25 -11.94 -0.24
C ASN A 19 -8.39 -12.12 1.02
N LYS A 20 -7.21 -11.50 1.06
CA LYS A 20 -6.37 -11.53 2.27
C LYS A 20 -7.11 -10.96 3.49
N LYS A 21 -7.89 -9.90 3.32
CA LYS A 21 -8.69 -9.30 4.41
C LYS A 21 -9.78 -10.24 4.89
N PHE A 22 -10.54 -10.84 3.97
CA PHE A 22 -11.56 -11.84 4.33
C PHE A 22 -11.00 -13.14 4.91
N LEU A 23 -9.75 -13.51 4.59
CA LEU A 23 -9.05 -14.64 5.20
C LEU A 23 -8.56 -14.31 6.62
N ALA A 24 -8.18 -13.05 6.87
CA ALA A 24 -7.82 -12.56 8.19
C ALA A 24 -9.04 -12.35 9.13
N GLY A 25 -10.26 -12.62 8.65
CA GLY A 25 -11.49 -12.41 9.41
C GLY A 25 -11.93 -10.94 9.47
N GLU A 26 -11.29 -10.05 8.73
CA GLU A 26 -11.67 -8.63 8.67
C GLU A 26 -12.82 -8.43 7.68
N ASN A 27 -13.87 -7.73 8.11
CA ASN A 27 -14.96 -7.34 7.22
C ASN A 27 -14.55 -6.14 6.35
N ALA A 28 -14.35 -6.39 5.05
CA ALA A 28 -14.11 -5.35 4.06
C ALA A 28 -15.40 -4.83 3.40
N SER A 29 -16.53 -5.49 3.64
CA SER A 29 -17.81 -5.11 3.07
C SER A 29 -18.51 -4.04 3.91
N ARG A 30 -19.50 -3.37 3.31
CA ARG A 30 -20.39 -2.42 3.98
C ARG A 30 -21.50 -3.07 4.81
N TRP A 31 -21.64 -4.38 4.70
CA TRP A 31 -22.69 -5.14 5.37
C TRP A 31 -22.33 -5.42 6.82
N ILE A 32 -23.34 -5.42 7.69
CA ILE A 32 -23.22 -5.75 9.11
C ILE A 32 -23.58 -7.23 9.33
N ASP A 33 -24.56 -7.73 8.57
CA ASP A 33 -25.06 -9.09 8.69
C ASP A 33 -24.07 -10.14 8.19
N THR A 34 -23.89 -11.19 8.98
CA THR A 34 -22.91 -12.26 8.69
C THR A 34 -23.22 -13.03 7.41
N SER A 35 -24.50 -13.22 7.08
CA SER A 35 -24.95 -13.86 5.84
C SER A 35 -24.52 -13.06 4.61
N GLU A 36 -24.78 -11.75 4.60
CA GLU A 36 -24.43 -10.83 3.51
C GLU A 36 -22.92 -10.70 3.34
N ILE A 37 -22.16 -10.69 4.44
CA ILE A 37 -20.70 -10.69 4.41
C ILE A 37 -20.18 -11.99 3.77
N GLN A 38 -20.74 -13.14 4.15
CA GLN A 38 -20.35 -14.44 3.58
C GLN A 38 -20.71 -14.53 2.10
N GLN A 39 -21.88 -14.03 1.70
CA GLN A 39 -22.27 -13.98 0.29
C GLN A 39 -21.33 -13.08 -0.51
N ALA A 40 -21.03 -11.87 -0.04
CA ALA A 40 -20.10 -10.97 -0.71
C ALA A 40 -18.70 -11.60 -0.86
N LYS A 41 -18.23 -12.35 0.16
CA LYS A 41 -16.97 -13.11 0.12
C LYS A 41 -17.01 -14.24 -0.91
N ALA A 42 -18.11 -14.99 -0.99
CA ALA A 42 -18.29 -16.05 -1.97
C ALA A 42 -18.31 -15.49 -3.39
N GLU A 43 -19.04 -14.39 -3.63
CA GLU A 43 -19.07 -13.68 -4.91
C GLU A 43 -17.67 -13.20 -5.33
N LEU A 44 -16.90 -12.59 -4.42
CA LEU A 44 -15.53 -12.14 -4.71
C LEU A 44 -14.61 -13.31 -5.10
N THR A 45 -14.77 -14.46 -4.43
CA THR A 45 -13.97 -15.65 -4.71
C THR A 45 -14.32 -16.22 -6.09
N ALA A 46 -15.60 -16.24 -6.45
CA ALA A 46 -16.08 -16.73 -7.74
C ALA A 46 -15.70 -15.84 -8.93
N ILE A 47 -15.67 -14.52 -8.74
CA ILE A 47 -15.29 -13.55 -9.79
C ILE A 47 -13.82 -13.71 -10.23
N GLY A 48 -12.94 -14.13 -9.32
CA GLY A 48 -11.51 -14.21 -9.59
C GLY A 48 -10.89 -12.85 -9.91
N ALA A 49 -9.82 -12.83 -10.72
CA ALA A 49 -9.05 -11.64 -11.05
C ALA A 49 -9.62 -10.82 -12.25
N GLU A 50 -10.92 -10.92 -12.54
CA GLU A 50 -11.52 -10.29 -13.74
C GLU A 50 -11.77 -8.78 -13.56
N PRO A 51 -11.22 -7.90 -14.43
CA PRO A 51 -11.14 -6.47 -14.11
C PRO A 51 -12.48 -5.73 -13.93
N THR A 52 -13.43 -5.99 -14.83
CA THR A 52 -14.75 -5.36 -14.83
C THR A 52 -15.57 -5.79 -13.63
N LYS A 53 -15.62 -7.11 -13.37
CA LYS A 53 -16.37 -7.70 -12.27
C LYS A 53 -15.83 -7.29 -10.90
N ILE A 54 -14.51 -7.19 -10.73
CA ILE A 54 -13.93 -6.68 -9.47
C ILE A 54 -14.34 -5.24 -9.21
N THR A 55 -14.33 -4.40 -10.24
CA THR A 55 -14.68 -2.98 -10.09
C THR A 55 -16.16 -2.86 -9.68
N ASN A 56 -17.05 -3.60 -10.35
CA ASN A 56 -18.47 -3.65 -9.99
C ASN A 56 -18.68 -4.19 -8.58
N TRP A 57 -17.93 -5.23 -8.17
CA TRP A 57 -18.02 -5.78 -6.82
C TRP A 57 -17.59 -4.75 -5.77
N ILE A 58 -16.49 -4.01 -6.02
CA ILE A 58 -16.02 -2.96 -5.12
C ILE A 58 -17.10 -1.91 -4.95
N GLU A 59 -17.68 -1.39 -6.03
CA GLU A 59 -18.74 -0.38 -5.97
C GLU A 59 -19.99 -0.86 -5.21
N LYS A 60 -20.34 -2.14 -5.35
CA LYS A 60 -21.54 -2.72 -4.74
C LYS A 60 -21.35 -3.18 -3.30
N HIS A 61 -20.17 -3.60 -2.88
CA HIS A 61 -20.02 -4.31 -1.60
C HIS A 61 -19.03 -3.66 -0.64
N ILE A 62 -18.07 -2.86 -1.10
CA ILE A 62 -17.03 -2.33 -0.20
C ILE A 62 -17.58 -1.28 0.75
N SER A 63 -17.04 -1.20 1.97
CA SER A 63 -17.26 -0.05 2.86
C SER A 63 -16.35 1.12 2.50
N ASP A 64 -16.75 2.36 2.82
CA ASP A 64 -15.96 3.55 2.48
C ASP A 64 -14.57 3.55 3.13
N ASN A 65 -14.50 3.14 4.40
CA ASN A 65 -13.22 3.01 5.11
C ASN A 65 -12.31 1.96 4.44
N ALA A 66 -12.86 0.78 4.11
CA ALA A 66 -12.12 -0.26 3.41
C ALA A 66 -11.69 0.20 2.01
N ASN A 67 -12.52 0.96 1.30
CA ASN A 67 -12.21 1.52 -0.01
C ASN A 67 -11.03 2.49 0.04
N ASN A 68 -11.00 3.38 1.03
CA ASN A 68 -9.90 4.33 1.20
C ASN A 68 -8.58 3.60 1.49
N LYS A 69 -8.61 2.60 2.39
CA LYS A 69 -7.44 1.75 2.68
C LYS A 69 -6.99 0.93 1.46
N LEU A 70 -7.94 0.42 0.68
CA LEU A 70 -7.66 -0.29 -0.58
C LEU A 70 -6.96 0.65 -1.57
N LYS A 71 -7.52 1.84 -1.84
CA LYS A 71 -6.93 2.83 -2.75
C LYS A 71 -5.51 3.20 -2.35
N GLN A 72 -5.26 3.42 -1.05
CA GLN A 72 -3.91 3.70 -0.54
C GLN A 72 -2.96 2.52 -0.74
N SER A 73 -3.41 1.29 -0.45
CA SER A 73 -2.63 0.07 -0.61
C SER A 73 -2.25 -0.18 -2.09
N ILE A 74 -3.20 0.00 -3.01
CA ILE A 74 -2.95 -0.13 -4.46
C ILE A 74 -2.02 0.97 -4.95
N ARG A 75 -2.20 2.22 -4.50
CA ARG A 75 -1.27 3.33 -4.82
C ARG A 75 0.15 3.01 -4.37
N ALA A 76 0.33 2.49 -3.15
CA ALA A 76 1.64 2.12 -2.62
C ALA A 76 2.26 0.96 -3.42
N LYS A 77 1.47 -0.06 -3.76
CA LYS A 77 1.92 -1.20 -4.59
C LYS A 77 2.33 -0.76 -5.99
N ARG A 78 1.54 0.11 -6.63
CA ARG A 78 1.86 0.73 -7.93
C ARG A 78 3.18 1.50 -7.87
N LYS A 79 3.37 2.36 -6.87
CA LYS A 79 4.63 3.10 -6.69
C LYS A 79 5.81 2.14 -6.56
N ARG A 80 5.71 1.10 -5.71
CA ARG A 80 6.77 0.11 -5.50
C ARG A 80 7.07 -0.71 -6.76
N TYR A 81 6.05 -1.02 -7.55
CA TYR A 81 6.20 -1.73 -8.82
C TYR A 81 7.12 -0.93 -9.76
N PHE A 82 6.78 0.33 -10.05
CA PHE A 82 7.60 1.18 -10.91
C PHE A 82 8.96 1.55 -10.30
N ASP A 83 9.01 1.85 -9.00
CA ASP A 83 10.29 2.12 -8.30
C ASP A 83 11.21 0.90 -8.26
N SER A 84 10.71 -0.31 -8.52
CA SER A 84 11.52 -1.53 -8.61
C SER A 84 12.20 -1.73 -9.97
N GLU A 85 11.86 -0.94 -10.98
CA GLU A 85 12.47 -1.03 -12.30
C GLU A 85 13.87 -0.39 -12.31
N GLN A 86 14.05 0.72 -11.60
CA GLN A 86 15.31 1.47 -11.59
C GLN A 86 16.06 1.34 -10.26
N LYS A 87 17.38 1.15 -10.30
CA LYS A 87 18.19 0.94 -9.08
C LYS A 87 18.15 2.14 -8.13
N HIS A 88 18.15 3.36 -8.65
CA HIS A 88 18.21 4.59 -7.85
C HIS A 88 16.86 4.97 -7.19
N THR A 89 15.75 4.44 -7.68
CA THR A 89 14.42 4.65 -7.07
C THR A 89 14.05 3.58 -6.05
N LYS A 90 14.74 2.42 -6.08
CA LYS A 90 14.58 1.35 -5.07
C LYS A 90 14.91 1.86 -3.68
N LYS A 91 14.02 1.56 -2.73
CA LYS A 91 14.22 1.81 -1.31
C LYS A 91 14.59 0.51 -0.58
N LYS A 92 15.38 0.63 0.49
CA LYS A 92 15.78 -0.48 1.35
C LYS A 92 15.22 -0.25 2.75
N SER A 93 14.68 -1.33 3.34
CA SER A 93 14.36 -1.34 4.76
C SER A 93 15.63 -1.62 5.53
N ILE A 94 15.92 -0.81 6.53
CA ILE A 94 17.04 -0.99 7.46
C ILE A 94 16.47 -0.93 8.87
N ASP A 95 17.01 -1.75 9.76
CA ASP A 95 16.75 -1.65 11.19
C ASP A 95 17.95 -0.94 11.81
N ILE A 96 17.68 0.04 12.65
CA ILE A 96 18.67 0.82 13.40
C ILE A 96 18.23 0.88 14.87
N GLU A 97 19.19 1.03 15.77
CA GLU A 97 18.91 1.17 17.20
C GLU A 97 18.02 2.38 17.48
N TYR A 98 17.18 2.28 18.51
CA TYR A 98 16.19 3.32 18.83
C TYR A 98 16.85 4.69 19.07
N ASP A 99 17.93 4.73 19.85
CA ASP A 99 18.64 5.97 20.17
C ASP A 99 19.26 6.63 18.92
N VAL A 100 19.73 5.80 17.97
CA VAL A 100 20.28 6.27 16.70
C VAL A 100 19.18 6.84 15.82
N TRP A 101 18.04 6.13 15.74
CA TRP A 101 16.86 6.60 15.01
C TRP A 101 16.32 7.92 15.57
N GLU A 102 16.25 8.08 16.89
CA GLU A 102 15.75 9.29 17.53
C GLU A 102 16.62 10.52 17.20
N LYS A 103 17.95 10.37 17.33
CA LYS A 103 18.90 11.43 16.96
C LYS A 103 18.79 11.79 15.48
N LEU A 104 18.79 10.79 14.60
CA LEU A 104 18.68 11.01 13.15
C LEU A 104 17.34 11.65 12.77
N SER A 105 16.24 11.24 13.39
CA SER A 105 14.92 11.81 13.15
C SER A 105 14.82 13.25 13.64
N THR A 106 15.45 13.59 14.75
CA THR A 106 15.46 14.96 15.28
C THR A 106 16.25 15.86 14.33
N PHE A 107 17.45 15.44 13.96
CA PHE A 107 18.30 16.13 13.00
C PHE A 107 17.63 16.32 11.62
N SER A 108 16.93 15.29 11.12
CA SER A 108 16.14 15.38 9.88
C SER A 108 15.06 16.46 9.94
N LYS A 109 14.38 16.59 11.08
CA LYS A 109 13.36 17.63 11.27
C LYS A 109 13.98 19.02 11.34
N GLU A 110 15.14 19.17 11.99
CA GLU A 110 15.86 20.45 12.10
C GLU A 110 16.33 20.96 10.73
N ILE A 111 16.83 20.07 9.88
CA ILE A 111 17.23 20.38 8.50
C ILE A 111 16.01 20.55 7.57
N GLY A 112 14.84 20.08 7.98
CA GLY A 112 13.64 20.04 7.13
C GLY A 112 13.73 19.03 5.99
N GLY A 113 14.61 18.04 6.11
CA GLY A 113 14.87 17.01 5.10
C GLY A 113 14.33 15.63 5.48
N THR A 114 14.38 14.71 4.53
CA THR A 114 14.13 13.29 4.78
C THR A 114 15.33 12.63 5.48
N LEU A 115 15.10 11.51 6.17
CA LEU A 115 16.19 10.74 6.80
C LEU A 115 17.35 10.42 5.83
N SER A 116 17.03 10.13 4.55
CA SER A 116 18.06 9.85 3.54
C SER A 116 18.89 11.09 3.20
N GLU A 117 18.26 12.24 2.99
CA GLU A 117 18.96 13.51 2.72
C GLU A 117 19.82 13.93 3.91
N SER A 118 19.35 13.69 5.14
CA SER A 118 20.13 13.94 6.36
C SER A 118 21.37 13.05 6.47
N ILE A 119 21.27 11.77 6.09
CA ILE A 119 22.43 10.88 6.04
C ILE A 119 23.42 11.36 4.99
N GLU A 120 22.96 11.73 3.78
CA GLU A 120 23.83 12.26 2.72
C GLU A 120 24.55 13.55 3.17
N PHE A 121 23.85 14.44 3.86
CA PHE A 121 24.44 15.65 4.44
C PHE A 121 25.52 15.32 5.48
N LEU A 122 25.23 14.44 6.44
CA LEU A 122 26.20 14.04 7.47
C LEU A 122 27.46 13.40 6.86
N LEU A 123 27.29 12.52 5.86
CA LEU A 123 28.43 11.94 5.15
C LEU A 123 29.27 13.02 4.46
N SER A 124 28.62 13.99 3.82
CA SER A 124 29.33 15.10 3.15
C SER A 124 30.08 16.03 4.10
N GLU A 125 29.65 16.15 5.36
CA GLU A 125 30.36 16.93 6.38
C GLU A 125 31.52 16.15 7.02
N VAL A 126 31.44 14.81 7.08
CA VAL A 126 32.52 13.96 7.59
C VAL A 126 33.67 13.81 6.60
N ASP A 127 33.36 13.82 5.30
CA ASP A 127 34.35 13.72 4.22
C ASP A 127 35.13 15.05 3.98
N LYS A 128 34.78 16.13 4.69
CA LYS A 128 35.49 17.43 4.67
C LYS A 128 36.63 17.45 5.69
#